data_AF-A0A7Z9QJ69-F1
#
_entry.id   AF-A0A7Z9QJ69-F1
#
_cell.length_a   1.000
_cell.length_b   1.000
_cell.length_c   1.000
_cell.angle_alpha   90.00
_cell.angle_beta   90.00
_cell.angle_gamma   90.00
#
_symmetry.space_group_name_H-M   'P 1'
#
loop_
_entity.id
_entity.type
_entity.pdbx_description
1 polymer ?
#
loop_
_entity_poly.entity_id
_entity_poly.type
_entity_poly.pdbx_seq_one_letter_code
_entity_poly.pdbx_strand_id
1 'polypeptide(L)' 'MSQCELCLIFKKGKIPQPRGSRNIEQLVRELRGTHSTKPDEVAERIDKMFPNQSKVELFSRRTRPGWASWGDGLK' A
#
# COMPACT_ATOMS: atom_id res chain seq x y z
N MET A 1 0.88 23.36 -8.32
CA MET A 1 0.91 21.88 -8.34
C MET A 1 0.69 21.38 -6.92
N SER A 2 -0.19 20.40 -6.71
CA SER A 2 -0.35 19.79 -5.37
C SER A 2 0.96 19.14 -4.95
N GLN A 3 1.47 19.45 -3.77
CA GLN A 3 2.65 18.78 -3.19
C GLN A 3 2.30 17.50 -2.44
N CYS A 4 1.00 17.18 -2.30
CA CYS A 4 0.52 16.03 -1.56
C CYS A 4 -0.47 15.22 -2.39
N GLU A 5 -0.37 13.89 -2.32
CA GLU A 5 -1.35 12.96 -2.86
C GLU A 5 -2.10 12.30 -1.68
N LEU A 6 -3.43 12.28 -1.74
CA LEU A 6 -4.25 11.70 -0.68
C LEU A 6 -4.37 10.19 -0.87
N CYS A 7 -4.18 9.44 0.22
CA CYS A 7 -4.49 8.01 0.30
C CYS A 7 -5.63 7.82 1.31
N LEU A 8 -6.83 7.49 0.82
CA LEU A 8 -8.01 7.31 1.66
C LEU A 8 -8.04 5.88 2.22
N ILE A 9 -8.25 5.76 3.53
CA ILE A 9 -8.24 4.48 4.23
C ILE A 9 -9.65 4.15 4.72
N PHE A 10 -10.14 2.97 4.37
CA PHE A 10 -11.46 2.50 4.76
C PHE A 10 -11.37 1.13 5.45
N LYS A 11 -12.37 0.80 6.27
CA LYS A 11 -12.53 -0.54 6.86
C LYS A 11 -13.93 -1.07 6.62
N LYS A 12 -14.04 -2.36 6.32
CA LYS A 12 -15.31 -3.10 6.34
C LYS A 12 -15.25 -4.16 7.44
N GLY A 13 -16.22 -4.16 8.34
CA GLY A 13 -16.26 -5.10 9.47
C GLY A 13 -15.19 -4.85 10.54
N LYS A 14 -14.64 -5.95 11.08
CA LYS A 14 -13.60 -5.96 12.12
C LYS A 14 -12.22 -6.06 11.48
N ILE A 15 -11.24 -5.36 12.06
CA ILE A 15 -9.85 -5.40 11.61
C ILE A 15 -9.30 -6.82 11.87
N PRO A 16 -8.68 -7.47 10.86
CA PRO A 16 -8.25 -8.86 10.97
C PRO A 16 -7.18 -9.06 12.04
N GLN A 17 -7.12 -10.30 12.57
CA GLN A 17 -6.14 -10.75 13.56
C GLN A 17 -5.29 -11.89 12.99
N PRO A 18 -4.04 -12.06 13.45
CA PRO A 18 -3.32 -11.16 14.37
C PRO A 18 -2.98 -9.84 13.67
N ARG A 19 -3.06 -8.74 14.41
CA ARG A 19 -2.68 -7.42 13.91
C ARG A 19 -1.17 -7.21 14.09
N GLY A 20 -0.53 -6.56 13.13
CA GLY A 20 0.87 -6.15 13.24
C GLY A 20 1.03 -4.81 13.97
N SER A 21 1.98 -4.00 13.50
CA SER A 21 2.28 -2.68 14.06
C SER A 21 1.06 -1.75 14.05
N ARG A 22 0.95 -0.95 15.12
CA ARG A 22 -0.13 0.03 15.34
C ARG A 22 0.36 1.48 15.36
N ASN A 23 1.68 1.68 15.31
CA ASN A 23 2.35 2.97 15.42
C ASN A 23 3.00 3.39 14.09
N ILE A 24 2.44 2.96 12.97
CA ILE A 24 2.87 3.39 11.65
C ILE A 24 2.32 4.79 11.38
N GLU A 25 3.21 5.73 11.07
CA GLU A 25 2.84 7.10 10.72
C GLU A 25 1.99 7.14 9.43
N GLN A 26 1.11 8.13 9.33
CA GLN A 26 0.24 8.30 8.16
C GLN A 26 0.90 9.13 7.04
N LEU A 27 1.87 9.97 7.40
CA LEU A 27 2.57 10.81 6.44
C LEU A 27 3.73 10.03 5.79
N VAL A 28 3.72 9.94 4.47
CA VAL A 28 4.83 9.44 3.66
C VAL A 28 5.52 10.62 3.00
N ARG A 29 6.84 10.71 3.14
CA ARG A 29 7.67 11.76 2.54
C ARG A 29 8.69 11.09 1.62
N GLU A 30 8.47 11.22 0.32
CA GLU A 30 9.34 10.64 -0.68
C GLU A 30 9.53 11.61 -1.86
N LEU A 31 10.65 11.47 -2.56
CA LEU A 31 10.87 12.18 -3.82
C LEU A 31 9.92 11.64 -4.89
N ARG A 32 9.44 12.53 -5.77
CA ARG A 32 8.57 12.13 -6.87
C ARG A 32 9.33 11.20 -7.82
N GLY A 33 8.83 9.98 -7.98
CA GLY A 33 9.34 9.01 -8.95
C GLY A 33 8.77 9.20 -10.36
N THR A 34 8.77 8.11 -11.13
CA THR A 34 8.16 8.07 -12.48
C THR A 34 6.66 8.36 -12.44
N HIS A 35 6.08 8.72 -13.59
CA HIS A 35 4.69 9.14 -13.68
C HIS A 35 3.71 8.13 -13.03
N SER A 36 2.89 8.65 -12.12
CA SER A 36 1.88 7.89 -11.36
C SER A 36 2.42 6.78 -10.45
N THR A 37 3.73 6.69 -10.24
CA THR A 37 4.33 5.70 -9.34
C THR A 37 4.11 6.09 -7.89
N LYS A 38 3.43 5.21 -7.16
CA LYS A 38 3.20 5.40 -5.73
C LYS A 38 4.45 4.96 -4.95
N PRO A 39 4.77 5.65 -3.83
CA PRO A 39 5.80 5.25 -2.87
C PRO A 39 5.80 3.75 -2.53
N ASP A 40 6.98 3.13 -2.58
CA ASP A 40 7.16 1.74 -2.11
C ASP A 40 6.85 1.60 -0.62
N GLU A 41 7.15 2.65 0.14
CA GLU A 41 6.96 2.71 1.58
C GLU A 41 5.50 2.46 2.00
N VAL A 42 4.52 2.84 1.20
CA VAL A 42 3.09 2.62 1.54
C VAL A 42 2.79 1.13 1.67
N ALA A 43 3.28 0.30 0.76
CA ALA A 43 3.04 -1.14 0.81
C ALA A 43 3.82 -1.80 1.96
N GLU A 44 5.07 -1.39 2.21
CA GLU A 44 5.86 -1.87 3.35
C GLU A 44 5.20 -1.55 4.69
N ARG A 45 4.63 -0.35 4.81
CA ARG A 45 3.84 0.08 5.98
C ARG A 45 2.59 -0.80 6.14
N ILE A 46 1.90 -1.15 5.05
CA ILE A 46 0.76 -2.08 5.09
C ILE A 46 1.20 -3.48 5.53
N ASP A 47 2.34 -3.99 5.06
CA ASP A 47 2.88 -5.28 5.50
C ASP A 47 3.22 -5.29 6.98
N LYS A 48 3.79 -4.21 7.52
CA LYS A 48 4.01 -4.05 8.96
C LYS A 48 2.70 -4.06 9.76
N MET A 49 1.63 -3.45 9.24
CA MET A 49 0.32 -3.41 9.90
C MET A 49 -0.44 -4.75 9.82
N PHE A 50 -0.24 -5.50 8.72
CA PHE A 50 -0.99 -6.70 8.38
C PHE A 50 -0.06 -7.83 7.89
N PRO A 51 0.82 -8.37 8.74
CA PRO A 51 1.90 -9.25 8.30
C PRO A 51 1.41 -10.57 7.69
N ASN A 52 0.29 -11.10 8.20
CA ASN A 52 -0.16 -12.46 7.86
C ASN A 52 -1.36 -12.48 6.92
N GLN A 53 -2.00 -11.33 6.71
CA GLN A 53 -3.22 -11.26 5.91
C GLN A 53 -2.89 -11.25 4.42
N SER A 54 -3.74 -11.90 3.63
CA SER A 54 -3.69 -11.82 2.18
C SER A 54 -3.99 -10.39 1.72
N LYS A 55 -3.21 -9.90 0.76
CA LYS A 55 -3.29 -8.53 0.24
C LYS A 55 -3.41 -8.57 -1.27
N VAL A 56 -4.10 -7.58 -1.81
CA VAL A 56 -4.24 -7.40 -3.25
C VAL A 56 -3.99 -5.95 -3.62
N GLU A 57 -3.22 -5.73 -4.67
CA GLU A 57 -3.03 -4.43 -5.30
C GLU A 57 -3.75 -4.43 -6.66
N LEU A 58 -4.71 -3.53 -6.81
CA LEU A 58 -5.48 -3.35 -8.05
C LEU A 58 -4.85 -2.24 -8.91
N PHE A 59 -4.98 -2.36 -10.22
CA PHE A 59 -4.34 -1.49 -11.21
C PHE A 59 -2.81 -1.43 -11.07
N SER A 60 -2.22 -2.53 -10.58
CA SER A 60 -0.78 -2.59 -10.35
C SER A 60 -0.03 -2.70 -11.68
N ARG A 61 1.15 -2.08 -11.73
CA ARG A 61 2.08 -2.13 -12.87
C ARG A 61 3.33 -2.97 -12.57
N ARG A 62 3.37 -3.63 -11.40
CA ARG A 62 4.47 -4.50 -10.97
C ARG A 62 3.97 -5.56 -9.99
N THR A 63 4.71 -6.65 -9.86
CA THR A 63 4.45 -7.65 -8.83
C THR A 63 5.15 -7.26 -7.52
N ARG A 64 4.52 -7.58 -6.39
CA ARG A 64 5.13 -7.45 -5.05
C ARG A 64 5.04 -8.79 -4.33
N PRO A 65 6.15 -9.31 -3.76
CA PRO A 65 6.11 -10.53 -2.96
C PRO A 65 5.09 -10.44 -1.83
N GLY A 66 4.28 -11.49 -1.65
CA GLY A 66 3.24 -11.53 -0.61
C GLY A 66 1.94 -10.79 -0.96
N TRP A 67 1.85 -10.18 -2.14
CA TRP A 67 0.63 -9.54 -2.64
C TRP A 67 0.15 -10.22 -3.91
N ALA A 68 -1.17 -10.38 -4.03
CA ALA A 68 -1.78 -10.60 -5.33
C ALA A 68 -1.75 -9.28 -6.11
N SER A 69 -1.25 -9.30 -7.33
CA SER A 69 -1.24 -8.13 -8.21
C SER A 69 -2.25 -8.33 -9.33
N TRP A 70 -3.10 -7.33 -9.55
CA TRP A 70 -4.00 -7.30 -10.69
C TRP A 70 -3.90 -5.95 -11.38
N GLY A 71 -3.50 -5.95 -12.65
CA GLY A 71 -3.48 -4.76 -13.50
C GLY A 71 -3.14 -5.13 -14.94
N ASP A 72 -3.54 -4.28 -15.87
CA ASP A 72 -3.25 -4.39 -17.31
C ASP A 72 -1.78 -4.14 -17.64
N GLY A 73 -1.09 -3.35 -16.81
CA GLY A 73 0.34 -3.04 -16.94
C GLY A 73 1.29 -4.06 -16.34
N LEU A 74 0.80 -5.21 -15.86
CA LEU A 74 1.66 -6.31 -15.39
C LEU A 74 2.33 -6.97 -16.60
N LYS A 75 3.66 -6.96 -16.62
CA LYS A 75 4.48 -7.69 -17.59
C LYS A 75 4.87 -9.05 -17.06
#